data_AF-W8BWR0-F1
#
_entry.id   AF-W8BWR0-F1
#
_cell.length_a   1.000
_cell.length_b   1.000
_cell.length_c   1.000
_cell.angle_alpha   90.00
_cell.angle_beta   90.00
_cell.angle_gamma   90.00
#
_symmetry.space_group_name_H-M   'P 1'
#
loop_
_entity.id
_entity.type
_entity.pdbx_description
1 polymer ?
#
loop_
_entity_poly.entity_id
_entity_poly.type
_entity_poly.pdbx_seq_one_letter_code
_entity_poly.pdbx_strand_id
1 'polypeptide(L)'
;MSVRGNSENCVEEPVAPEWLSKLESRRENLQRATKLSHEVGAGAPCGECGDKCPGLDLHFWRKVCRNCKCRKDQHKCVDDDLSSWAQFEILGQICSKPAFIKIKALASQPVQLDWVPPNTTPDVVSDYMEKLGATKMPIVGSDAAQKRKQQLEFQVPPHDLNAALCDNLTDAEAAQLQQYVVKIRENCVGQGVVVRIGNMGIGFVEYIAPQQQ
;
A
#
# COMPACT_ATOMS: atom_id res chain seq x y z
N MET A 1 64.31 -2.53 46.88
CA MET A 1 63.63 -1.32 47.36
C MET A 1 62.29 -1.24 46.64
N SER A 2 61.20 -1.45 47.37
CA SER A 2 59.84 -1.40 46.84
C SER A 2 59.46 0.04 46.54
N VAL A 3 59.05 0.33 45.31
CA VAL A 3 58.37 1.58 44.97
C VAL A 3 56.91 1.24 44.66
N ARG A 4 56.02 1.66 45.54
CA ARG A 4 54.58 1.73 45.29
C ARG A 4 54.35 2.86 44.29
N GLY A 5 53.58 2.61 43.24
CA GLY A 5 53.02 3.63 42.36
C GLY A 5 51.55 3.31 42.15
N ASN A 6 50.69 3.96 42.94
CA ASN A 6 49.25 4.04 42.69
C ASN A 6 49.01 5.21 41.75
N SER A 7 48.33 4.98 40.63
CA SER A 7 47.68 6.05 39.87
C SER A 7 46.46 5.46 39.16
N GLU A 8 45.39 5.28 39.92
CA GLU A 8 44.02 5.23 39.40
C GLU A 8 43.77 6.53 38.62
N ASN A 9 43.92 6.46 37.31
CA ASN A 9 43.53 7.53 36.40
C ASN A 9 42.08 7.25 35.97
N CYS A 10 41.12 7.51 36.86
CA CYS A 10 39.70 7.51 36.53
C CYS A 10 39.37 8.83 35.82
N VAL A 11 39.59 8.88 34.51
CA VAL A 11 38.97 9.90 33.67
C VAL A 11 37.53 9.44 33.43
N GLU A 12 36.61 9.84 34.30
CA GLU A 12 35.19 9.70 33.99
C GLU A 12 34.85 10.72 32.89
N GLU A 13 34.64 10.21 31.67
CA GLU A 13 34.06 11.01 30.62
C GLU A 13 32.68 11.48 31.10
N PRO A 14 32.39 12.80 31.06
CA PRO A 14 31.11 13.30 31.53
C PRO A 14 30.00 12.69 30.67
N VAL A 15 29.16 11.86 31.30
CA VAL A 15 28.01 11.24 30.65
C VAL A 15 27.14 12.35 30.07
N ALA A 16 26.88 12.28 28.76
CA ALA A 16 26.08 13.25 28.06
C ALA A 16 24.74 13.46 28.81
N PRO A 17 24.34 14.70 29.09
CA PRO A 17 23.05 14.99 29.72
C PRO A 17 21.91 14.33 28.92
N GLU A 18 20.90 13.81 29.61
CA GLU A 18 19.78 13.06 29.00
C GLU A 18 19.13 13.80 27.82
N TRP A 19 19.05 15.13 27.89
CA TRP A 19 18.50 15.97 26.84
C TRP A 19 19.33 15.96 25.54
N LEU A 20 20.66 15.86 25.63
CA LEU A 20 21.57 15.75 24.49
C LEU A 20 21.42 14.39 23.81
N SER A 21 21.43 13.31 24.58
CA SER A 21 21.22 11.95 24.05
C SER A 21 19.84 11.81 23.40
N LYS A 22 18.80 12.47 23.95
CA LYS A 22 17.45 12.49 23.39
C LYS A 22 17.36 13.31 22.10
N LEU A 23 18.10 14.41 21.98
CA LEU A 23 18.19 15.19 20.75
C LEU A 23 18.97 14.45 19.66
N GLU A 24 20.06 13.79 20.01
CA GLU A 24 20.85 12.96 19.09
C GLU A 24 20.01 11.78 18.59
N SER A 25 19.31 11.08 19.48
CA SER A 25 18.36 10.02 19.12
C SER A 25 17.25 10.54 18.19
N ARG A 26 16.71 11.73 18.46
CA ARG A 26 15.71 12.37 17.60
C ARG A 26 16.29 12.75 16.24
N ARG A 27 17.53 13.27 16.19
CA ARG A 27 18.25 13.59 14.95
C ARG A 27 18.55 12.35 14.13
N GLU A 28 19.02 11.27 14.75
CA GLU A 28 19.24 9.98 14.09
C GLU A 28 17.94 9.40 13.54
N ASN A 29 16.85 9.47 14.30
CA ASN A 29 15.55 9.01 13.83
C ASN A 29 15.03 9.87 12.66
N LEU A 30 15.22 11.19 12.70
CA LEU A 30 14.89 12.07 11.58
C LEU A 30 15.78 11.80 10.36
N GLN A 31 17.08 11.53 10.55
CA GLN A 31 18.01 11.15 9.48
C GLN A 31 17.65 9.78 8.87
N ARG A 32 17.23 8.80 9.69
CA ARG A 32 16.71 7.52 9.19
C ARG A 32 15.37 7.67 8.46
N ALA A 33 14.58 8.67 8.82
CA ALA A 33 13.31 9.00 8.15
C ALA A 33 13.51 9.83 6.87
N THR A 34 14.63 10.55 6.72
CA THR A 34 15.02 11.25 5.48
C THR A 34 15.69 10.28 4.50
N LYS A 35 15.00 9.18 4.16
CA LYS A 35 15.44 8.32 3.06
C LYS A 35 15.12 9.02 1.75
N LEU A 36 16.09 9.06 0.84
CA LEU A 36 15.81 9.47 -0.53
C LEU A 36 14.80 8.47 -1.12
N SER A 37 13.89 8.95 -1.97
CA SER A 37 12.80 8.12 -2.52
C SER A 37 13.28 6.80 -3.16
N HIS A 38 14.53 6.74 -3.65
CA HIS A 38 15.15 5.54 -4.22
C HIS A 38 15.75 4.55 -3.21
N GLU A 39 15.84 4.93 -1.94
CA GLU A 39 16.29 4.07 -0.83
C GLU A 39 15.10 3.40 -0.12
N VAL A 40 13.87 3.83 -0.44
CA VAL A 40 12.65 3.28 0.13
C VAL A 40 12.46 1.83 -0.34
N GLY A 41 12.48 0.91 0.60
CA GLY A 41 12.33 -0.52 0.34
C GLY A 41 13.62 -1.22 -0.15
N ALA A 42 14.77 -0.55 -0.13
CA ALA A 42 16.04 -1.17 -0.54
C ALA A 42 16.29 -2.49 0.21
N GLY A 43 16.70 -3.53 -0.54
CA GLY A 43 16.92 -4.88 -0.03
C GLY A 43 15.66 -5.74 0.11
N ALA A 44 14.46 -5.22 -0.15
CA ALA A 44 13.22 -6.00 -0.02
C ALA A 44 13.20 -7.20 -0.99
N PRO A 45 12.78 -8.40 -0.53
CA PRO A 45 12.80 -9.60 -1.36
C PRO A 45 11.78 -9.49 -2.50
N CYS A 46 12.15 -10.00 -3.67
CA CYS A 46 11.28 -9.97 -4.85
C CYS A 46 10.26 -11.11 -4.78
N GLY A 47 8.96 -10.78 -4.88
CA GLY A 47 7.88 -11.76 -4.91
C GLY A 47 7.80 -12.56 -6.21
N GLU A 48 8.34 -12.04 -7.32
CA GLU A 48 8.33 -12.70 -8.63
C GLU A 48 9.60 -13.51 -8.88
N CYS A 49 10.76 -12.98 -8.47
CA CYS A 49 12.06 -13.60 -8.77
C CYS A 49 12.57 -14.52 -7.65
N GLY A 50 12.03 -14.41 -6.43
CA GLY A 50 12.57 -15.09 -5.25
C GLY A 50 14.07 -14.84 -5.10
N ASP A 51 14.83 -15.92 -4.93
CA ASP A 51 16.27 -15.88 -4.67
C ASP A 51 17.11 -15.39 -5.87
N LYS A 52 16.53 -15.30 -7.07
CA LYS A 52 17.24 -14.76 -8.26
C LYS A 52 17.46 -13.25 -8.16
N CYS A 53 16.72 -12.58 -7.28
CA CYS A 53 16.89 -11.15 -7.01
C CYS A 53 17.48 -10.99 -5.60
N PRO A 54 18.67 -10.37 -5.45
CA PRO A 54 19.30 -10.19 -4.14
C PRO A 54 18.56 -9.21 -3.22
N GLY A 55 17.52 -8.56 -3.72
CA GLY A 55 16.75 -7.53 -3.01
C GLY A 55 16.42 -6.37 -3.94
N LEU A 56 15.47 -5.52 -3.54
CA LEU A 56 15.14 -4.32 -4.30
C LEU A 56 16.34 -3.37 -4.33
N ASP A 57 16.72 -2.97 -5.53
CA ASP A 57 17.62 -1.85 -5.76
C ASP A 57 16.94 -0.89 -6.73
N LEU A 58 16.26 0.14 -6.23
CA LEU A 58 15.46 1.02 -7.10
C LEU A 58 16.39 1.79 -8.05
N HIS A 59 15.97 1.91 -9.31
CA HIS A 59 16.64 2.79 -10.25
C HIS A 59 16.38 4.25 -9.88
N PHE A 60 17.39 5.11 -10.04
CA PHE A 60 17.32 6.54 -9.73
C PHE A 60 16.19 7.34 -10.43
N TRP A 61 15.64 6.80 -11.52
CA TRP A 61 14.67 7.49 -12.39
C TRP A 61 13.47 6.62 -12.77
N ARG A 62 13.54 5.30 -12.55
CA ARG A 62 12.49 4.36 -12.94
C ARG A 62 12.00 3.62 -11.70
N LYS A 63 10.70 3.36 -11.60
CA LYS A 63 10.09 2.60 -10.49
C LYS A 63 10.31 1.08 -10.61
N VAL A 64 11.52 0.67 -11.03
CA VAL A 64 11.92 -0.74 -11.22
C VAL A 64 13.24 -1.03 -10.54
N CYS A 65 13.41 -2.28 -10.13
CA CYS A 65 14.62 -2.83 -9.56
C CYS A 65 15.73 -2.91 -10.63
N ARG A 66 16.93 -2.47 -10.30
CA ARG A 66 18.11 -2.56 -11.17
C ARG A 66 18.55 -4.01 -11.38
N ASN A 67 18.39 -4.88 -10.37
CA ASN A 67 18.79 -6.29 -10.44
C ASN A 67 17.84 -7.14 -11.30
N CYS A 68 16.53 -7.09 -11.06
CA CYS A 68 15.57 -8.00 -11.70
C CYS A 68 14.60 -7.33 -12.69
N LYS A 69 14.60 -6.00 -12.79
CA LYS A 69 13.64 -5.20 -13.58
C LYS A 69 12.17 -5.32 -13.15
N CYS A 70 11.87 -6.08 -12.10
CA CYS A 70 10.57 -6.06 -11.45
C CYS A 70 10.30 -4.67 -10.83
N ARG A 71 9.04 -4.31 -10.71
CA ARG A 71 8.60 -3.04 -10.13
C ARG A 71 8.75 -3.04 -8.61
N LYS A 72 8.81 -1.85 -7.98
CA LYS A 72 8.93 -1.71 -6.51
C LYS A 72 7.86 -2.50 -5.73
N ASP A 73 6.61 -2.45 -6.18
CA ASP A 73 5.46 -3.14 -5.58
C ASP A 73 5.55 -4.68 -5.69
N GLN A 74 6.32 -5.20 -6.63
CA GLN A 74 6.62 -6.63 -6.76
C GLN A 74 7.71 -7.09 -5.78
N HIS A 75 8.28 -6.19 -4.99
CA HIS A 75 9.11 -6.51 -3.86
C HIS A 75 8.30 -6.34 -2.57
N LYS A 76 8.59 -7.16 -1.55
CA LYS A 76 7.93 -7.08 -0.24
C LYS A 76 8.45 -5.87 0.56
N CYS A 77 8.30 -4.68 -0.01
CA CYS A 77 8.66 -3.42 0.62
C CYS A 77 7.64 -3.11 1.71
N VAL A 78 8.13 -2.77 2.89
CA VAL A 78 7.31 -2.11 3.90
C VAL A 78 7.32 -0.63 3.52
N ASP A 79 6.27 -0.18 2.83
CA ASP A 79 6.13 1.25 2.55
C ASP A 79 5.72 1.99 3.83
N ASP A 80 6.29 3.18 4.02
CA ASP A 80 5.89 4.08 5.09
C ASP A 80 4.42 4.47 4.87
N ASP A 81 3.62 4.49 5.95
CA ASP A 81 2.16 4.48 5.95
C ASP A 81 1.50 5.56 5.07
N LEU A 82 2.22 6.63 4.73
CA LEU A 82 1.72 7.80 3.99
C LEU A 82 1.32 7.54 2.52
N SER A 83 1.91 6.56 1.84
CA SER A 83 1.55 6.25 0.45
C SER A 83 0.36 5.30 0.35
N SER A 84 0.21 4.43 1.34
CA SER A 84 -0.80 3.38 1.33
C SER A 84 -2.19 3.89 1.67
N TRP A 85 -2.34 4.94 2.49
CA TRP A 85 -3.68 5.45 2.87
C TRP A 85 -4.35 6.26 1.76
N ALA A 86 -3.59 7.10 1.05
CA ALA A 86 -4.12 8.02 0.04
C ALA A 86 -4.80 7.24 -1.09
N GLN A 87 -4.22 6.12 -1.51
CA GLN A 87 -4.70 5.29 -2.61
C GLN A 87 -6.08 4.67 -2.39
N PHE A 88 -6.46 4.36 -1.14
CA PHE A 88 -7.76 3.78 -0.83
C PHE A 88 -8.89 4.82 -0.76
N GLU A 89 -8.56 6.10 -0.52
CA GLU A 89 -9.54 7.16 -0.34
C GLU A 89 -10.09 7.70 -1.67
N ILE A 90 -9.32 7.59 -2.76
CA ILE A 90 -9.69 8.18 -4.05
C ILE A 90 -10.78 7.41 -4.80
N LEU A 91 -10.91 6.11 -4.57
CA LEU A 91 -11.97 5.31 -5.19
C LEU A 91 -13.38 5.65 -4.67
N GLY A 92 -13.52 6.56 -3.71
CA GLY A 92 -14.81 7.14 -3.38
C GLY A 92 -15.80 6.15 -2.75
N GLN A 93 -16.06 6.37 -1.46
CA GLN A 93 -17.36 6.15 -0.81
C GLN A 93 -17.79 4.75 -0.36
N ILE A 94 -17.15 3.64 -0.75
CA ILE A 94 -17.32 2.39 0.01
C ILE A 94 -15.97 1.68 0.07
N CYS A 95 -15.13 2.09 1.03
CA CYS A 95 -14.17 1.14 1.57
C CYS A 95 -14.99 -0.09 1.96
N SER A 96 -14.82 -1.18 1.21
CA SER A 96 -15.32 -2.46 1.64
C SER A 96 -14.63 -2.73 2.96
N LYS A 97 -15.33 -2.47 4.07
CA LYS A 97 -14.78 -2.71 5.39
C LYS A 97 -14.35 -4.19 5.41
N PRO A 98 -13.25 -4.52 6.10
CA PRO A 98 -12.90 -5.91 6.29
C PRO A 98 -14.14 -6.66 6.78
N ALA A 99 -14.51 -7.69 6.05
CA ALA A 99 -15.79 -8.37 6.22
C ALA A 99 -15.54 -9.83 6.59
N PHE A 100 -16.22 -10.28 7.65
CA PHE A 100 -16.22 -11.68 8.03
C PHE A 100 -17.32 -12.40 7.25
N ILE A 101 -16.93 -13.15 6.22
CA ILE A 101 -17.86 -13.82 5.30
C ILE A 101 -17.64 -15.33 5.39
N LYS A 102 -18.74 -16.08 5.53
CA LYS A 102 -18.72 -17.54 5.39
C LYS A 102 -18.72 -17.91 3.90
N ILE A 103 -17.63 -18.52 3.45
CA ILE A 103 -17.45 -18.93 2.05
C ILE A 103 -17.72 -20.42 1.96
N LYS A 104 -18.83 -20.79 1.30
CA LYS A 104 -19.40 -22.14 1.29
C LYS A 104 -18.37 -23.22 0.92
N ALA A 105 -17.52 -22.93 -0.07
CA ALA A 105 -16.55 -23.86 -0.62
C ALA A 105 -15.23 -23.96 0.16
N LEU A 106 -14.90 -23.00 1.02
CA LEU A 106 -13.54 -22.88 1.57
C LEU A 106 -13.45 -23.16 3.07
N ALA A 107 -14.44 -22.73 3.87
CA ALA A 107 -14.33 -22.79 5.32
C ALA A 107 -15.68 -23.07 5.99
N SER A 108 -15.63 -23.89 7.04
CA SER A 108 -16.76 -24.11 7.94
C SER A 108 -17.09 -22.84 8.75
N GLN A 109 -16.08 -22.00 9.00
CA GLN A 109 -16.16 -20.75 9.75
C GLN A 109 -16.00 -19.51 8.84
N PRO A 110 -16.54 -18.34 9.24
CA PRO A 110 -16.31 -17.09 8.53
C PRO A 110 -14.82 -16.74 8.45
N VAL A 111 -14.37 -16.25 7.30
CA VAL A 111 -13.01 -15.72 7.08
C VAL A 111 -13.05 -14.22 6.92
N GLN A 112 -11.99 -13.54 7.37
CA GLN A 112 -11.85 -12.10 7.19
C GLN A 112 -11.30 -11.79 5.79
N LEU A 113 -12.08 -11.08 4.99
CA LEU A 113 -11.68 -10.60 3.68
C LEU A 113 -11.15 -9.16 3.79
N ASP A 114 -10.04 -8.90 3.12
CA ASP A 114 -9.40 -7.57 3.03
C ASP A 114 -10.18 -6.64 2.07
N TRP A 115 -10.96 -7.23 1.17
CA TRP A 115 -11.87 -6.50 0.28
C TRP A 115 -13.09 -7.34 -0.10
N VAL A 116 -14.24 -6.69 -0.23
CA VAL A 116 -15.47 -7.28 -0.80
C VAL A 116 -16.09 -6.31 -1.81
N PRO A 117 -16.82 -6.80 -2.83
CA PRO A 117 -17.57 -5.91 -3.70
C PRO A 117 -18.51 -5.01 -2.89
N PRO A 118 -18.43 -3.68 -3.07
CA PRO A 118 -19.34 -2.75 -2.40
C PRO A 118 -20.80 -2.96 -2.80
N ASN A 119 -21.74 -2.48 -1.97
CA ASN A 119 -23.19 -2.59 -2.19
C ASN A 119 -23.71 -4.01 -2.46
N THR A 120 -23.02 -5.04 -1.94
CA THR A 120 -23.32 -6.45 -2.22
C THR A 120 -23.68 -7.17 -0.93
N THR A 121 -24.73 -8.00 -0.96
CA THR A 121 -25.18 -8.78 0.20
C THR A 121 -24.20 -9.93 0.49
N PRO A 122 -24.07 -10.39 1.75
CA PRO A 122 -23.10 -11.43 2.13
C PRO A 122 -23.20 -12.73 1.33
N ASP A 123 -24.41 -13.13 0.91
CA ASP A 123 -24.63 -14.32 0.09
C ASP A 123 -24.08 -14.15 -1.34
N VAL A 124 -24.26 -12.96 -1.94
CA VAL A 124 -23.71 -12.65 -3.27
C VAL A 124 -22.19 -12.48 -3.20
N VAL A 125 -21.65 -11.92 -2.10
CA VAL A 125 -20.21 -11.89 -1.85
C VAL A 125 -19.63 -13.30 -1.76
N SER A 126 -20.30 -14.22 -1.05
CA SER A 126 -19.87 -15.62 -0.94
C SER A 126 -19.78 -16.28 -2.32
N ASP A 127 -20.82 -16.14 -3.14
CA ASP A 127 -20.87 -16.69 -4.50
C ASP A 127 -19.82 -16.02 -5.43
N TYR A 128 -19.60 -14.71 -5.28
CA TYR A 128 -18.58 -13.98 -6.04
C TYR A 128 -17.17 -14.46 -5.72
N MET A 129 -16.84 -14.59 -4.42
CA MET A 129 -15.52 -15.05 -3.98
C MET A 129 -15.25 -16.49 -4.40
N GLU A 130 -16.28 -17.36 -4.37
CA GLU A 130 -16.18 -18.72 -4.90
C GLU A 130 -15.84 -18.73 -6.39
N LYS A 131 -16.52 -17.92 -7.20
CA LYS A 131 -16.24 -17.78 -8.64
C LYS A 131 -14.89 -17.14 -8.94
N LEU A 132 -14.40 -16.25 -8.08
CA LEU A 132 -13.08 -15.63 -8.21
C LEU A 132 -11.95 -16.67 -8.04
N GLY A 133 -12.21 -17.72 -7.25
CA GLY A 133 -11.29 -18.83 -6.99
C GLY A 133 -10.33 -18.56 -5.84
N ALA A 134 -9.86 -19.63 -5.19
CA ALA A 134 -9.03 -19.55 -3.97
C ALA A 134 -7.72 -18.77 -4.17
N THR A 135 -7.13 -18.79 -5.37
CA THR A 135 -5.84 -18.13 -5.66
C THR A 135 -5.94 -16.60 -5.81
N LYS A 136 -7.15 -16.06 -5.95
CA LYS A 136 -7.42 -14.64 -6.16
C LYS A 136 -8.28 -14.02 -5.06
N MET A 137 -8.70 -14.82 -4.09
CA MET A 137 -9.58 -14.42 -3.01
C MET A 137 -8.79 -13.61 -1.95
N PRO A 138 -9.13 -12.34 -1.70
CA PRO A 138 -8.34 -11.45 -0.85
C PRO A 138 -8.62 -11.69 0.64
N ILE A 139 -8.22 -12.85 1.16
CA ILE A 139 -8.26 -13.14 2.61
C ILE A 139 -7.16 -12.33 3.30
N VAL A 140 -7.45 -11.71 4.44
CA VAL A 140 -6.47 -10.92 5.19
C VAL A 140 -5.20 -11.75 5.45
N GLY A 141 -4.04 -11.20 5.08
CA GLY A 141 -2.74 -11.86 5.21
C GLY A 141 -2.39 -12.88 4.12
N SER A 142 -3.30 -13.14 3.16
CA SER A 142 -3.00 -14.02 2.03
C SER A 142 -2.21 -13.30 0.92
N ASP A 143 -1.50 -14.08 0.11
CA ASP A 143 -0.81 -13.59 -1.11
C ASP A 143 -1.80 -12.92 -2.08
N ALA A 144 -3.05 -13.40 -2.14
CA ALA A 144 -4.08 -12.83 -2.99
C ALA A 144 -4.51 -11.42 -2.53
N ALA A 145 -4.59 -11.18 -1.21
CA ALA A 145 -4.83 -9.84 -0.68
C ALA A 145 -3.66 -8.89 -1.00
N GLN A 146 -2.42 -9.36 -0.82
CA GLN A 146 -1.24 -8.58 -1.19
C GLN A 146 -1.20 -8.25 -2.70
N LYS A 147 -1.48 -9.24 -3.56
CA LYS A 147 -1.55 -9.03 -5.02
C LYS A 147 -2.64 -8.02 -5.40
N ARG A 148 -3.81 -8.08 -4.76
CA ARG A 148 -4.88 -7.11 -5.00
C ARG A 148 -4.42 -5.70 -4.65
N LYS A 149 -3.73 -5.52 -3.52
CA LYS A 149 -3.15 -4.22 -3.12
C LYS A 149 -2.15 -3.70 -4.16
N GLN A 150 -1.22 -4.55 -4.60
CA GLN A 150 -0.24 -4.22 -5.65
C GLN A 150 -0.92 -3.82 -6.98
N GLN A 151 -1.98 -4.53 -7.38
CA GLN A 151 -2.75 -4.18 -8.58
C GLN A 151 -3.44 -2.83 -8.46
N LEU A 152 -3.97 -2.50 -7.28
CA LEU A 152 -4.57 -1.19 -7.04
C LEU A 152 -3.50 -0.10 -7.06
N GLU A 153 -2.37 -0.32 -6.39
CA GLU A 153 -1.15 0.51 -6.41
C GLU A 153 -0.71 0.87 -7.83
N PHE A 154 -0.70 -0.13 -8.71
CA PHE A 154 -0.36 0.04 -10.11
C PHE A 154 -1.38 0.87 -10.90
N GLN A 155 -2.67 0.61 -10.69
CA GLN A 155 -3.74 1.23 -11.47
C GLN A 155 -4.01 2.69 -11.07
N VAL A 156 -3.73 3.06 -9.82
CA VAL A 156 -4.20 4.33 -9.23
C VAL A 156 -3.05 5.12 -8.58
N PRO A 157 -1.92 5.40 -9.25
CA PRO A 157 -0.73 5.96 -8.60
C PRO A 157 -1.06 7.17 -7.72
N PRO A 158 -0.52 7.25 -6.49
CA PRO A 158 -0.99 8.24 -5.53
C PRO A 158 -0.61 9.68 -5.92
N HIS A 159 0.44 9.86 -6.72
CA HIS A 159 0.84 11.15 -7.31
C HIS A 159 -0.18 11.69 -8.32
N ASP A 160 -0.96 10.81 -8.98
CA ASP A 160 -1.97 11.23 -9.94
C ASP A 160 -3.18 11.89 -9.23
N LEU A 161 -3.18 11.88 -7.90
CA LEU A 161 -4.37 12.10 -7.09
C LEU A 161 -4.14 12.96 -5.84
N ASN A 162 -2.89 13.13 -5.41
CA ASN A 162 -2.54 13.98 -4.27
C ASN A 162 -1.32 14.86 -4.60
N ALA A 163 -1.56 16.17 -4.73
CA ALA A 163 -0.53 17.16 -5.02
C ALA A 163 0.62 17.18 -4.00
N ALA A 164 0.35 16.83 -2.72
CA ALA A 164 1.37 16.79 -1.67
C ALA A 164 2.42 15.69 -1.88
N LEU A 165 2.14 14.72 -2.76
CA LEU A 165 3.08 13.66 -3.11
C LEU A 165 3.88 13.98 -4.37
N CYS A 166 3.58 15.09 -5.07
CA CYS A 166 4.25 15.48 -6.30
C CYS A 166 5.40 16.45 -6.02
N ASP A 167 6.50 16.29 -6.74
CA ASP A 167 7.64 17.21 -6.66
C ASP A 167 7.46 18.37 -7.65
N ASN A 168 7.83 19.59 -7.22
CA ASN A 168 7.92 20.79 -8.06
C ASN A 168 6.61 21.25 -8.73
N LEU A 169 5.44 20.95 -8.15
CA LEU A 169 4.20 21.58 -8.60
C LEU A 169 4.15 23.05 -8.19
N THR A 170 3.71 23.90 -9.11
CA THR A 170 3.28 25.26 -8.77
C THR A 170 1.93 25.24 -8.04
N ASP A 171 1.60 26.29 -7.29
CA ASP A 171 0.31 26.41 -6.61
C ASP A 171 -0.88 26.29 -7.58
N ALA A 172 -0.72 26.80 -8.81
CA ALA A 172 -1.72 26.72 -9.86
C ALA A 172 -1.93 25.26 -10.34
N GLU A 173 -0.84 24.51 -10.58
CA GLU A 173 -0.92 23.10 -10.98
C GLU A 173 -1.47 22.22 -9.86
N ALA A 174 -1.08 22.48 -8.60
CA ALA A 174 -1.63 21.78 -7.44
C ALA A 174 -3.16 21.99 -7.33
N ALA A 175 -3.64 23.22 -7.54
CA ALA A 175 -5.07 23.52 -7.56
C ALA A 175 -5.80 22.83 -8.74
N GLN A 176 -5.20 22.80 -9.93
CA GLN A 176 -5.75 22.09 -11.09
C GLN A 176 -5.85 20.58 -10.84
N LEU A 177 -4.82 19.98 -10.24
CA LEU A 177 -4.84 18.56 -9.85
C LEU A 177 -5.96 18.27 -8.85
N GLN A 178 -6.15 19.11 -7.85
CA GLN A 178 -7.26 18.96 -6.90
C GLN A 178 -8.63 19.01 -7.60
N GLN A 179 -8.84 19.95 -8.51
CA GLN A 179 -10.07 20.04 -9.30
C GLN A 179 -10.29 18.81 -10.21
N TYR A 180 -9.22 18.32 -10.84
CA TYR A 180 -9.26 17.10 -11.64
C TYR A 180 -9.67 15.88 -10.82
N VAL A 181 -9.10 15.73 -9.62
CA VAL A 181 -9.42 14.62 -8.71
C VAL A 181 -10.88 14.68 -8.25
N VAL A 182 -11.39 15.86 -7.89
CA VAL A 182 -12.81 16.06 -7.56
C VAL A 182 -13.69 15.65 -8.74
N LYS A 183 -13.39 16.15 -9.94
CA LYS A 183 -14.15 15.80 -11.15
C LYS A 183 -14.16 14.29 -11.40
N ILE A 184 -13.02 13.62 -11.24
CA ILE A 184 -12.93 12.17 -11.39
C ILE A 184 -13.84 11.47 -10.40
N ARG A 185 -13.71 11.81 -9.11
CA ARG A 185 -14.46 11.16 -8.03
C ARG A 185 -15.97 11.32 -8.21
N GLU A 186 -16.41 12.49 -8.64
CA GLU A 186 -17.84 12.81 -8.74
C GLU A 186 -18.46 12.37 -10.08
N ASN A 187 -17.70 12.41 -11.19
CA ASN A 187 -18.27 12.31 -12.53
C ASN A 187 -17.69 11.21 -13.41
N CYS A 188 -16.58 10.58 -13.03
CA CYS A 188 -15.86 9.65 -13.92
C CYS A 188 -15.60 8.27 -13.31
N VAL A 189 -15.48 8.15 -11.99
CA VAL A 189 -15.29 6.84 -11.34
C VAL A 189 -16.59 6.04 -11.42
N GLY A 190 -16.59 5.02 -12.28
CA GLY A 190 -17.67 4.04 -12.35
C GLY A 190 -17.41 2.86 -11.40
N GLN A 191 -18.36 2.56 -10.53
CA GLN A 191 -18.32 1.36 -9.69
C GLN A 191 -19.20 0.27 -10.30
N GLY A 192 -18.62 -0.91 -10.52
CA GLY A 192 -19.39 -2.08 -10.92
C GLY A 192 -20.28 -2.59 -9.78
N VAL A 193 -21.46 -3.11 -10.11
CA VAL A 193 -22.36 -3.80 -9.16
C VAL A 193 -22.30 -5.30 -9.43
N VAL A 194 -22.16 -6.09 -8.37
CA VAL A 194 -22.17 -7.55 -8.47
C VAL A 194 -23.60 -8.05 -8.26
N VAL A 195 -24.14 -8.71 -9.27
CA VAL A 195 -25.49 -9.29 -9.24
C VAL A 195 -25.45 -10.76 -9.60
N ARG A 196 -26.39 -11.54 -9.02
CA ARG A 196 -26.59 -12.94 -9.39
C ARG A 196 -27.41 -12.99 -10.68
N ILE A 197 -26.80 -13.44 -11.77
CA ILE A 197 -27.52 -13.74 -13.00
C ILE A 197 -28.14 -15.14 -12.83
N GLY A 198 -29.47 -15.25 -12.87
CA GLY A 198 -30.19 -16.53 -12.79
C GLY A 198 -30.01 -17.38 -14.06
N ASN A 199 -30.87 -18.38 -14.26
CA ASN A 199 -30.87 -19.26 -15.44
C ASN A 199 -31.34 -18.57 -16.74
N MET A 200 -31.16 -17.25 -16.85
CA MET A 200 -31.49 -16.51 -18.06
C MET A 200 -30.38 -16.77 -19.07
N GLY A 201 -30.70 -17.53 -20.11
CA GLY A 201 -29.75 -18.04 -21.10
C GLY A 201 -28.94 -16.97 -21.84
N ILE A 202 -29.32 -15.70 -21.75
CA ILE A 202 -28.58 -14.54 -22.29
C ILE A 202 -28.95 -13.32 -21.42
N GLY A 203 -27.97 -12.72 -20.75
CA GLY A 203 -28.12 -11.42 -20.07
C GLY A 203 -27.57 -10.31 -20.97
N PHE A 204 -28.28 -9.20 -21.10
CA PHE A 204 -27.78 -8.02 -21.79
C PHE A 204 -27.07 -7.11 -20.79
N VAL A 205 -25.82 -6.72 -21.09
CA VAL A 205 -25.13 -5.68 -20.35
C VAL A 205 -25.67 -4.34 -20.84
N GLU A 206 -26.40 -3.64 -19.99
CA GLU A 206 -26.86 -2.29 -20.27
C GLU A 206 -25.86 -1.28 -19.69
N TYR A 207 -25.26 -0.48 -20.57
CA TYR A 207 -24.41 0.64 -20.13
C TYR A 207 -25.32 1.81 -19.77
N ILE A 208 -25.58 1.96 -18.48
CA ILE A 208 -26.29 3.13 -17.98
C ILE A 208 -25.32 4.31 -18.03
N ALA A 209 -25.62 5.30 -18.87
CA ALA A 209 -24.87 6.54 -18.88
C ALA A 209 -25.04 7.24 -17.51
N PRO A 210 -23.95 7.70 -16.87
CA PRO A 210 -24.08 8.47 -15.63
C PRO A 210 -24.97 9.68 -15.89
N GLN A 211 -26.00 9.86 -15.06
CA GLN A 211 -26.87 11.02 -15.16
C GLN A 211 -26.02 12.27 -14.92
N GLN A 212 -25.99 13.18 -15.89
CA GLN A 212 -25.38 14.50 -15.71
C GLN A 212 -26.19 15.22 -14.64
N GLN A 213 -25.57 15.47 -13.48
CA GLN A 213 -26.07 16.45 -12.51
C GLN A 213 -25.79 17.87 -13.02
#